data_AF-A0A1Q7GXN1-F1
#
_entry.id   AF-A0A1Q7GXN1-F1
#
_cell.length_a   1.000
_cell.length_b   1.000
_cell.length_c   1.000
_cell.angle_alpha   90.00
_cell.angle_beta   90.00
_cell.angle_gamma   90.00
#
_symmetry.space_group_name_H-M   'P 1'
#
loop_
_entity.id
_entity.type
_entity.pdbx_description
1 polymer ?
#
loop_
_entity_poly.entity_id
_entity_poly.type
_entity_poly.pdbx_seq_one_letter_code
_entity_poly.pdbx_strand_id
1 'polypeptide(L)' 'MTLTRREFLVTGEAAATAARTQPGRRASALLIIADDQGLDLGCYVNRAISTPHIDAFAASAVRFTHGFATVSSCSSR' A
#
# COMPACT_ATOMS: atom_id res chain seq x y z
N MET A 1 30.95 19.45 5.52
CA MET A 1 30.02 19.22 6.65
C MET A 1 29.98 17.73 6.91
N THR A 2 30.72 17.27 7.90
CA THR A 2 30.93 15.85 8.17
C THR A 2 29.84 15.40 9.14
N LEU A 3 28.79 14.72 8.64
CA LEU A 3 27.79 14.10 9.52
C LEU A 3 28.48 13.03 10.38
N THR A 4 28.26 13.11 11.69
CA THR A 4 28.87 12.17 12.63
C THR A 4 27.97 10.95 12.82
N ARG A 5 28.57 9.78 13.09
CA ARG A 5 27.87 8.49 13.33
C ARG A 5 26.74 8.59 14.38
N ARG A 6 26.83 9.57 15.29
CA ARG A 6 25.83 9.83 16.34
C ARG A 6 24.54 10.44 15.79
N GLU A 7 24.61 11.29 14.76
CA GLU A 7 23.42 11.92 14.16
C GLU A 7 22.58 10.91 13.37
N PHE A 8 23.22 9.92 12.74
CA PHE A 8 22.54 8.84 12.01
C PHE A 8 21.77 7.91 12.96
N LEU A 9 22.31 7.64 14.16
CA LEU A 9 21.66 6.76 15.14
C LEU A 9 20.43 7.41 15.79
N VAL A 10 20.41 8.73 15.95
CA VAL A 10 19.27 9.45 16.56
C VAL A 10 18.10 9.64 15.57
N THR A 11 18.34 9.61 14.26
CA THR A 11 17.28 9.71 13.23
C THR A 11 16.81 8.34 12.71
N GLY A 12 17.52 7.25 12.99
CA GLY A 12 17.20 5.90 12.51
C GLY A 12 16.09 5.15 13.27
N GLU A 13 15.62 5.67 14.41
CA GLU A 13 14.64 4.99 15.29
C GLU A 13 13.17 5.28 14.95
N ALA A 14 12.88 6.09 13.94
CA ALA A 14 11.51 6.54 13.66
C ALA A 14 10.69 5.63 12.72
N ALA A 15 11.30 4.66 12.03
CA ALA A 15 10.63 3.96 10.91
C ALA A 15 10.32 2.47 11.13
N ALA A 16 10.44 1.95 12.36
CA ALA A 16 10.12 0.55 12.65
C ALA A 16 9.19 0.41 13.84
N THR A 17 8.08 1.16 13.85
CA THR A 17 6.87 0.63 14.52
C THR A 17 6.29 -0.46 13.61
N ALA A 18 6.99 -1.59 13.52
CA ALA A 18 6.37 -2.81 13.05
C ALA A 18 5.18 -3.07 13.97
N ALA A 19 4.00 -3.22 13.38
CA ALA A 19 2.78 -3.51 14.11
C ALA A 19 3.05 -4.62 15.12
N ARG A 20 2.96 -4.30 16.42
CA ARG A 20 3.05 -5.31 17.49
C ARG A 20 1.91 -6.29 17.27
N THR A 21 2.20 -7.45 16.67
CA THR A 21 1.30 -8.59 16.69
C THR A 21 1.06 -8.93 18.15
N GLN A 22 -0.10 -8.58 18.68
CA GLN A 22 -0.46 -8.98 20.02
C GLN A 22 -0.52 -10.51 20.06
N PRO A 23 0.31 -11.18 20.88
CA PRO A 23 0.27 -12.63 20.97
C PRO A 23 -1.13 -13.06 21.41
N GLY A 24 -1.76 -13.92 20.61
CA GLY A 24 -3.12 -14.42 20.83
C GLY A 24 -4.23 -13.71 20.05
N ARG A 25 -3.98 -12.54 19.42
CA ARG A 25 -4.99 -11.90 18.56
C ARG A 25 -4.80 -12.36 17.11
N ARG A 26 -5.76 -13.13 16.60
CA ARG A 26 -5.81 -13.51 15.18
C ARG A 26 -5.87 -12.24 14.32
N ALA A 27 -5.10 -12.22 13.24
CA ALA A 27 -5.21 -11.15 12.25
C ALA A 27 -6.58 -11.19 11.60
N SER A 28 -7.21 -10.02 11.46
CA SER A 28 -8.40 -9.85 10.64
C SER A 28 -7.98 -9.51 9.22
N ALA A 29 -8.64 -10.12 8.24
CA ALA A 29 -8.44 -9.81 6.83
C ALA A 29 -9.68 -9.11 6.28
N LEU A 30 -9.48 -8.02 5.54
CA LEU A 30 -10.52 -7.32 4.79
C LEU A 30 -10.15 -7.36 3.31
N LEU A 31 -11.01 -7.96 2.49
CA LEU A 31 -10.89 -7.96 1.04
C LEU A 31 -11.90 -6.96 0.47
N ILE A 32 -11.39 -5.97 -0.27
CA ILE A 32 -12.20 -4.97 -0.97
C ILE A 32 -12.01 -5.22 -2.47
N ILE A 33 -13.11 -5.36 -3.19
CA ILE A 33 -13.13 -5.52 -4.65
C ILE A 33 -13.95 -4.37 -5.22
N ALA A 34 -13.40 -3.69 -6.22
CA ALA A 34 -14.12 -2.74 -7.05
C ALA A 34 -14.43 -3.40 -8.39
N ASP A 35 -15.69 -3.30 -8.83
CA ASP A 35 -16.13 -3.83 -10.12
C ASP A 35 -15.59 -2.96 -11.26
N ASP A 36 -15.18 -3.58 -12.37
CA ASP A 36 -14.60 -2.93 -13.56
C ASP A 36 -13.44 -1.92 -13.29
N GLN A 37 -12.71 -2.10 -12.18
CA GLN A 37 -11.62 -1.19 -11.82
C GLN A 37 -10.34 -1.47 -12.64
N GLY A 38 -10.02 -0.57 -13.56
CA GLY A 38 -8.74 -0.51 -14.25
C GLY A 38 -7.63 0.18 -13.45
N LEU A 39 -6.57 0.61 -14.13
CA LEU A 39 -5.45 1.39 -13.55
C LEU A 39 -5.81 2.88 -13.31
N ASP A 40 -7.10 3.19 -13.27
CA ASP A 40 -7.67 4.53 -13.15
C ASP A 40 -7.62 5.07 -11.71
N LEU A 41 -6.42 5.12 -11.14
CA LEU A 41 -6.13 5.62 -9.79
C LEU A 41 -4.92 6.56 -9.82
N GLY A 42 -4.92 7.55 -8.93
CA GLY A 42 -3.82 8.51 -8.79
C GLY A 42 -2.47 7.82 -8.53
N CYS A 43 -2.47 6.78 -7.68
CA CYS A 43 -1.26 6.00 -7.41
C CYS A 43 -0.69 5.32 -8.67
N TYR A 44 -1.51 4.96 -9.67
CA TYR A 44 -1.07 4.43 -10.97
C TYR A 44 -0.79 5.51 -12.03
N VAL A 45 -0.47 6.74 -11.60
CA VAL A 45 -0.05 7.88 -12.47
C VAL A 45 -1.20 8.47 -13.29
N ASN A 46 -2.46 8.13 -12.99
CA ASN A 46 -3.60 8.83 -13.58
C ASN A 46 -3.78 10.21 -12.90
N ARG A 47 -3.44 11.29 -13.60
CA ARG A 47 -3.55 12.68 -13.11
C ARG A 47 -4.93 13.30 -13.29
N ALA A 48 -5.83 12.66 -14.03
CA ALA A 48 -7.19 13.16 -14.27
C ALA A 48 -8.17 12.76 -13.16
N ILE A 49 -7.86 11.69 -12.41
CA ILE A 49 -8.73 11.11 -11.40
C ILE A 49 -8.15 11.37 -10.00
N SER A 50 -8.98 11.84 -9.09
CA SER A 50 -8.60 12.11 -7.69
C SER A 50 -9.05 10.96 -6.78
N THR A 51 -8.09 10.20 -6.26
CA THR A 51 -8.35 9.04 -5.37
C THR A 51 -7.58 9.13 -4.05
N PRO A 52 -7.74 10.22 -3.27
CA PRO A 52 -6.84 10.54 -2.15
C PRO A 52 -6.76 9.45 -1.08
N HIS A 53 -7.84 8.72 -0.84
CA HIS A 53 -7.87 7.67 0.18
C HIS A 53 -7.13 6.41 -0.28
N ILE A 54 -7.28 6.03 -1.55
CA ILE A 54 -6.57 4.89 -2.14
C ILE A 54 -5.09 5.22 -2.29
N ASP A 55 -4.77 6.46 -2.68
CA ASP A 55 -3.40 6.92 -2.83
C ASP A 55 -2.66 6.96 -1.49
N ALA A 56 -3.32 7.44 -0.43
CA ALA A 56 -2.79 7.41 0.93
C ALA A 56 -2.58 5.97 1.43
N PHE A 57 -3.52 5.05 1.15
CA PHE A 57 -3.36 3.65 1.48
C PHE A 57 -2.15 3.04 0.75
N ALA A 58 -2.05 3.29 -0.57
CA ALA A 58 -0.97 2.79 -1.41
C ALA A 58 0.42 3.30 -0.98
N ALA A 59 0.53 4.47 -0.35
CA ALA A 59 1.79 5.00 0.17
C ALA A 59 2.38 4.17 1.34
N SER A 60 1.53 3.41 2.05
CA SER A 60 1.91 2.58 3.19
C SER A 60 1.78 1.08 2.93
N ALA A 61 1.32 0.70 1.73
CA ALA A 61 1.03 -0.66 1.33
C ALA A 61 1.99 -1.17 0.25
N VAL A 62 2.01 -2.49 0.05
CA VAL A 62 2.64 -3.09 -1.13
C VAL A 62 1.68 -2.93 -2.31
N ARG A 63 2.17 -2.32 -3.39
CA ARG A 63 1.40 -2.12 -4.62
C ARG A 63 1.93 -2.99 -5.75
N PHE A 64 1.04 -3.78 -6.36
CA PHE A 64 1.38 -4.61 -7.51
C PHE A 64 1.19 -3.81 -8.81
N THR A 65 2.28 -3.48 -9.48
CA THR A 65 2.24 -2.79 -10.79
C THR A 65 1.98 -3.74 -11.96
N HIS A 66 2.08 -5.05 -11.72
CA HIS A 66 1.87 -6.12 -12.70
C HIS A 66 0.88 -7.15 -12.13
N GLY A 67 -0.34 -6.69 -11.81
CA GLY A 67 -1.46 -7.55 -11.41
C GLY A 67 -2.40 -7.77 -12.60
N PHE A 68 -2.69 -9.03 -12.93
CA PHE A 68 -3.55 -9.38 -14.07
C PHE A 68 -4.74 -10.21 -13.59
N ALA A 69 -5.92 -9.92 -14.12
CA ALA A 69 -7.04 -10.85 -14.07
C ALA A 69 -6.77 -12.00 -15.04
N THR A 70 -7.11 -13.23 -14.64
CA THR A 70 -6.97 -14.41 -15.51
C THR A 70 -7.93 -14.36 -16.70
N VAL A 71 -9.09 -13.72 -16.51
CA VAL A 71 -10.09 -13.42 -17.55
C VAL A 71 -10.61 -12.00 -17.33
N SER A 72 -10.86 -11.26 -18.41
CA SER A 72 -11.51 -9.94 -18.35
C SER A 72 -13.04 -10.09 -18.36
N SER A 73 -13.56 -10.82 -17.38
CA SER A 73 -15.00 -11.05 -17.20
C SER A 73 -15.35 -11.11 -15.72
N CYS A 74 -16.43 -10.43 -15.32
CA CYS A 74 -16.94 -10.45 -13.94
C CYS A 74 -17.72 -11.73 -13.63
N SER A 75 -18.12 -12.49 -14.65
CA SER A 75 -18.74 -13.80 -14.52
C SER A 75 -17.92 -14.87 -15.25
N SER A 76 -17.68 -15.99 -14.58
CA SER A 76 -17.07 -17.18 -15.18
C SER A 76 -18.09 -18.26 -15.53
N ARG A 77 -19.38 -17.95 -15.48
CA ARG A 77 -20.47 -18.81 -15.93
C ARG A 77 -20.91 -18.45 -17.33
#